data_AF-A0A4Q9L5S8-F1
#
_entry.id   AF-A0A4Q9L5S8-F1
#
_cell.length_a   1.000
_cell.length_b   1.000
_cell.length_c   1.000
_cell.angle_alpha   90.00
_cell.angle_beta   90.00
_cell.angle_gamma   90.00
#
_symmetry.space_group_name_H-M   'P 1'
#
loop_
_entity.id
_entity.type
_entity.pdbx_description
1 polymer ?
#
loop_
_entity_poly.entity_id
_entity_poly.type
_entity_poly.pdbx_seq_one_letter_code
_entity_poly.pdbx_strand_id
1 'polypeptide(L)'
;MISEEILGFGSEFCKDSSIGNLLISLIIVQIFVLIVLFKKQRKINNEKNQLNSKITSSSGKIIVGLKNENLVCYFNALLQAFYFQNNFLEKLFSYKHTQDQKCISILKEVFNKMSKGIIVNTSKYLKQILDLDAQNKSFKFGHFEDAGTCFNIFFLRILKELNNG
;
A
#
# COMPACT_ATOMS: atom_id res chain seq x y z
N MET A 1 -14.34 -29.75 -54.22
CA MET A 1 -13.74 -29.04 -55.37
C MET A 1 -13.76 -27.56 -55.04
N ILE A 2 -12.83 -27.11 -54.20
CA ILE A 2 -12.68 -25.70 -53.80
C ILE A 2 -11.19 -25.43 -53.94
N SER A 3 -10.76 -25.16 -55.16
CA SER A 3 -9.40 -24.74 -55.48
C SER A 3 -9.49 -24.00 -56.80
N GLU A 4 -9.83 -22.72 -56.73
CA GLU A 4 -9.47 -21.73 -57.75
C GLU A 4 -9.70 -20.27 -57.30
N GLU A 5 -10.55 -20.00 -56.31
CA GLU A 5 -10.77 -18.61 -55.85
C GLU A 5 -9.71 -18.03 -54.89
N ILE A 6 -8.77 -18.84 -54.38
CA ILE A 6 -7.72 -18.35 -53.44
C ILE A 6 -6.44 -17.92 -54.17
N LEU A 7 -6.27 -18.27 -55.45
CA LEU A 7 -5.04 -17.96 -56.21
C LEU A 7 -5.11 -16.66 -57.03
N GLY A 8 -6.25 -15.99 -57.09
CA GLY A 8 -6.45 -14.75 -57.87
C GLY A 8 -6.10 -13.44 -57.16
N PHE A 9 -5.93 -13.44 -55.83
CA PHE A 9 -5.66 -12.20 -55.06
C PHE A 9 -4.16 -11.89 -54.88
N GLY A 10 -3.28 -12.76 -55.37
CA GLY A 10 -1.84 -12.71 -55.11
C GLY A 10 -0.97 -12.02 -56.16
N SER A 11 -1.49 -11.68 -57.34
CA SER A 11 -0.63 -11.27 -58.47
C SER A 11 -0.66 -9.79 -58.86
N GLU A 12 -1.43 -8.93 -58.17
CA GLU A 12 -1.49 -7.49 -58.52
C GLU A 12 -1.02 -6.52 -57.44
N PHE A 13 -0.63 -7.01 -56.26
CA PHE A 13 -0.06 -6.17 -55.18
C PHE A 13 1.48 -6.13 -55.15
N CYS A 14 2.15 -6.75 -56.12
CA CYS A 14 3.62 -6.77 -56.24
C CYS A 14 4.12 -5.92 -57.42
N LYS A 15 3.71 -4.64 -57.48
CA LYS A 15 4.36 -3.66 -58.38
C LYS A 15 5.04 -2.49 -57.68
N ASP A 16 4.88 -2.33 -56.35
CA ASP A 16 5.67 -1.39 -55.57
C ASP A 16 6.19 -2.04 -54.28
N SER A 17 7.40 -2.61 -54.37
CA SER A 17 8.16 -3.22 -53.26
C SER A 17 8.22 -2.35 -51.99
N SER A 18 8.09 -1.03 -52.15
CA SER A 18 8.09 -0.05 -51.05
C SER A 18 6.84 -0.15 -50.15
N ILE A 19 5.65 -0.37 -50.73
CA ILE A 19 4.36 -0.34 -50.00
C ILE A 19 4.19 -1.61 -49.15
N GLY A 20 4.56 -2.78 -49.70
CA GLY A 20 4.52 -4.05 -48.96
C GLY A 20 5.43 -4.04 -47.74
N ASN A 21 6.65 -3.50 -47.88
CA ASN A 21 7.59 -3.37 -46.76
C ASN A 21 7.11 -2.40 -45.68
N LEU A 22 6.39 -1.34 -46.07
CA LEU A 22 5.79 -0.38 -45.13
C LEU A 22 4.69 -1.03 -44.28
N LEU A 23 3.82 -1.84 -44.91
CA LEU A 23 2.75 -2.56 -44.22
C LEU A 23 3.29 -3.60 -43.24
N ILE A 24 4.33 -4.34 -43.64
CA ILE A 24 5.00 -5.31 -42.75
C ILE A 24 5.62 -4.61 -41.54
N SER A 25 6.28 -3.47 -41.75
CA SER A 25 6.86 -2.66 -40.66
C SER A 25 5.81 -2.17 -39.66
N LEU A 26 4.65 -1.71 -40.15
CA LEU A 26 3.53 -1.28 -39.29
C LEU A 26 2.98 -2.42 -38.43
N ILE A 27 2.85 -3.63 -38.99
CA ILE A 27 2.39 -4.82 -38.26
C ILE A 27 3.39 -5.18 -37.14
N ILE A 28 4.70 -5.12 -37.43
CA ILE A 28 5.75 -5.42 -36.43
C ILE A 28 5.69 -4.44 -35.26
N VAL A 29 5.50 -3.15 -35.52
CA VAL A 29 5.37 -2.12 -34.46
C VAL A 29 4.15 -2.36 -33.59
N GLN A 30 3.00 -2.70 -34.19
CA GLN A 30 1.77 -3.00 -33.44
C GLN A 30 1.95 -4.23 -32.53
N ILE A 31 2.58 -5.29 -33.04
CA ILE A 31 2.90 -6.49 -32.24
C ILE A 31 3.83 -6.12 -31.08
N PHE A 32 4.85 -5.29 -31.31
CA PHE A 32 5.79 -4.87 -30.26
C PHE A 32 5.10 -4.07 -29.15
N VAL A 33 4.21 -3.13 -29.50
CA VAL A 33 3.42 -2.36 -28.52
C VAL A 33 2.53 -3.28 -27.69
N LEU A 34 1.86 -4.26 -28.31
CA LEU A 34 1.03 -5.24 -27.61
C LEU A 34 1.86 -6.07 -26.63
N ILE A 35 3.06 -6.54 -27.02
CA ILE A 35 3.96 -7.30 -26.15
C ILE A 35 4.38 -6.47 -24.93
N VAL A 36 4.72 -5.18 -25.12
CA VAL A 36 5.09 -4.28 -24.03
C VAL A 36 3.92 -4.07 -23.06
N LEU A 37 2.71 -3.82 -23.58
CA LEU A 37 1.51 -3.68 -22.76
C LEU A 37 1.19 -4.97 -21.99
N PHE A 38 1.33 -6.14 -22.63
CA PHE A 38 1.09 -7.43 -22.00
C PHE A 38 2.11 -7.72 -20.89
N LYS A 39 3.40 -7.42 -21.11
CA LYS A 39 4.43 -7.51 -20.07
C LYS A 39 4.15 -6.59 -18.88
N LYS A 40 3.70 -5.35 -19.15
CA LYS A 40 3.32 -4.38 -18.11
C LYS A 40 2.12 -4.88 -17.29
N GLN A 41 1.08 -5.40 -17.94
CA GLN A 41 -0.08 -5.99 -17.25
C GLN A 41 0.29 -7.22 -16.42
N ARG A 42 1.17 -8.10 -16.94
CA ARG A 42 1.61 -9.30 -16.23
C ARG A 42 2.42 -8.97 -14.97
N LYS A 43 3.27 -7.94 -15.03
CA LYS A 43 3.99 -7.42 -13.84
C LYS A 43 3.01 -6.94 -12.77
N ILE A 44 2.02 -6.13 -13.15
CA ILE A 44 0.98 -5.63 -12.24
C ILE A 44 0.15 -6.78 -11.63
N ASN A 45 -0.21 -7.79 -12.42
CA ASN A 45 -0.98 -8.93 -11.94
C ASN A 45 -0.17 -9.84 -11.01
N ASN A 46 1.12 -10.03 -11.26
CA ASN A 46 2.01 -10.77 -10.35
C ASN A 46 2.20 -10.03 -9.01
N GLU A 47 2.35 -8.70 -9.04
CA GLU A 47 2.39 -7.86 -7.83
C GLU A 47 1.07 -7.96 -7.04
N LYS A 48 -0.09 -7.96 -7.73
CA LYS A 48 -1.41 -8.17 -7.10
C LYS A 48 -1.60 -9.57 -6.52
N ASN A 49 -1.10 -10.60 -7.18
CA ASN A 49 -1.24 -11.98 -6.70
C ASN A 49 -0.33 -12.26 -5.49
N GLN A 50 0.87 -11.68 -5.42
CA GLN A 50 1.71 -11.72 -4.21
C GLN A 50 1.08 -10.94 -3.04
N LEU A 51 0.34 -9.86 -3.31
CA LEU A 51 -0.40 -9.12 -2.29
C LEU A 51 -1.56 -9.94 -1.66
N ASN A 52 -2.08 -10.94 -2.37
CA ASN A 52 -3.27 -11.70 -1.97
C ASN A 52 -2.99 -12.93 -1.08
N SER A 53 -1.75 -13.43 -1.02
CA SER A 53 -1.38 -14.42 0.00
C SER A 53 -1.11 -13.69 1.31
N LYS A 54 -2.14 -13.53 2.16
CA LYS A 54 -1.99 -12.98 3.51
C LYS A 54 -1.05 -13.87 4.32
N ILE A 55 0.18 -13.40 4.54
CA ILE A 55 1.13 -14.06 5.42
C ILE A 55 0.67 -13.83 6.87
N THR A 56 0.56 -14.88 7.65
CA THR A 56 0.18 -14.82 9.07
C THR A 56 1.35 -15.18 9.97
N SER A 57 1.47 -14.53 11.12
CA SER A 57 2.42 -14.91 12.18
C SER A 57 2.00 -16.22 12.86
N SER A 58 2.89 -16.75 13.71
CA SER A 58 2.57 -17.89 14.60
C SER A 58 1.38 -17.63 15.52
N SER A 59 1.08 -16.36 15.81
CA SER A 59 -0.09 -15.93 16.59
C SER A 59 -1.37 -15.73 15.76
N GLY A 60 -1.38 -16.11 14.48
CA GLY A 60 -2.53 -15.99 13.59
C GLY A 60 -2.82 -14.56 13.09
N LYS A 61 -1.95 -13.59 13.40
CA LYS A 61 -2.11 -12.20 12.94
C LYS A 61 -1.55 -12.02 11.55
N ILE A 62 -2.25 -11.25 10.72
CA ILE A 62 -1.75 -10.88 9.39
C ILE A 62 -0.50 -10.01 9.55
N ILE A 63 0.57 -10.39 8.86
CA ILE A 63 1.78 -9.59 8.71
C ILE A 63 1.55 -8.62 7.55
N VAL A 64 1.61 -7.32 7.84
CA VAL A 64 1.42 -6.26 6.84
C VAL A 64 2.37 -5.10 7.11
N GLY A 65 2.92 -4.53 6.05
CA GLY A 65 3.77 -3.35 6.13
C GLY A 65 2.98 -2.05 6.38
N LEU A 66 3.71 -1.01 6.77
CA LEU A 66 3.18 0.35 6.92
C LEU A 66 3.93 1.27 5.95
N LYS A 67 3.22 2.23 5.35
CA LYS A 67 3.85 3.17 4.44
C LYS A 67 4.74 4.12 5.23
N ASN A 68 5.99 4.27 4.81
CA ASN A 68 6.92 5.23 5.39
C ASN A 68 6.94 6.51 4.56
N GLU A 69 5.93 7.36 4.72
CA GLU A 69 5.94 8.72 4.18
C GLU A 69 6.38 9.72 5.25
N ASN A 70 7.04 10.81 4.89
CA ASN A 70 7.45 11.87 5.83
C ASN A 70 8.30 11.34 7.00
N LEU A 71 9.21 10.40 6.73
CA LEU A 71 10.20 9.89 7.69
C LEU A 71 9.62 9.29 8.98
N VAL A 72 8.40 8.74 8.96
CA VAL A 72 7.71 8.22 10.17
C VAL A 72 8.02 6.75 10.51
N CYS A 73 9.15 6.20 10.06
CA CYS A 73 9.50 4.80 10.27
C CYS A 73 9.61 4.41 11.75
N TYR A 74 10.02 5.34 12.61
CA TYR A 74 10.02 5.14 14.07
C TYR A 74 8.61 4.85 14.60
N PHE A 75 7.61 5.59 14.13
CA PHE A 75 6.21 5.39 14.53
C PHE A 75 5.66 4.08 13.95
N ASN A 76 6.06 3.73 12.72
CA ASN A 76 5.73 2.44 12.13
C ASN A 76 6.26 1.27 12.96
N ALA A 77 7.51 1.36 13.43
CA ALA A 77 8.11 0.33 14.27
C ALA A 77 7.33 0.14 15.58
N LEU A 78 6.91 1.24 16.21
CA LEU A 78 6.07 1.19 17.41
C LEU A 78 4.73 0.54 17.13
N LEU A 79 4.02 0.96 16.08
CA LEU A 79 2.73 0.37 15.70
C LEU A 79 2.83 -1.13 15.44
N GLN A 80 3.89 -1.59 14.76
CA GLN A 80 4.15 -3.02 14.58
C GLN A 80 4.34 -3.72 15.94
N ALA A 81 5.16 -3.16 16.82
CA ALA A 81 5.40 -3.74 18.14
C ALA A 81 4.10 -3.90 18.94
N PHE A 82 3.26 -2.86 18.99
CA PHE A 82 1.96 -2.89 19.67
C PHE A 82 0.95 -3.84 19.03
N TYR A 83 0.89 -3.88 17.69
CA TYR A 83 -0.04 -4.73 16.98
C TYR A 83 0.18 -6.22 17.29
N PHE A 84 1.41 -6.65 17.54
CA PHE A 84 1.69 -8.03 17.91
C PHE A 84 1.43 -8.36 19.39
N GLN A 85 1.17 -7.38 20.25
CA GLN A 85 0.79 -7.61 21.66
C GLN A 85 -0.72 -7.95 21.80
N ASN A 86 -1.05 -9.22 22.06
CA ASN A 86 -2.44 -9.68 22.19
C ASN A 86 -3.21 -8.95 23.29
N ASN A 87 -2.68 -8.93 24.51
CA ASN A 87 -3.32 -8.30 25.66
C ASN A 87 -3.60 -6.80 25.44
N PHE A 88 -2.69 -6.11 24.74
CA PHE A 88 -2.87 -4.71 24.41
C PHE A 88 -4.02 -4.51 23.42
N LEU A 89 -4.05 -5.30 22.34
CA LEU A 89 -5.13 -5.22 21.36
C LEU A 89 -6.49 -5.58 21.95
N GLU A 90 -6.57 -6.65 22.74
CA GLU A 90 -7.82 -7.06 23.39
C GLU A 90 -8.37 -5.95 24.30
N LYS A 91 -7.51 -5.34 25.13
CA LYS A 91 -7.89 -4.21 25.97
C LYS A 91 -8.26 -2.98 25.16
N LEU A 92 -7.48 -2.64 24.13
CA LEU A 92 -7.77 -1.50 23.26
C LEU A 92 -9.13 -1.67 22.58
N PHE A 93 -9.41 -2.82 21.97
CA PHE A 93 -10.66 -3.04 21.23
C PHE A 93 -11.88 -3.12 22.16
N SER A 94 -11.76 -3.73 23.34
CA SER A 94 -12.84 -3.77 24.34
C SER A 94 -13.12 -2.43 25.01
N TYR A 95 -12.14 -1.52 25.09
CA TYR A 95 -12.32 -0.20 25.67
C TYR A 95 -13.34 0.64 24.89
N LYS A 96 -14.44 1.04 25.54
CA LYS A 96 -15.43 1.95 24.95
C LYS A 96 -14.88 3.37 25.04
N HIS A 97 -14.62 3.99 23.89
CA HIS A 97 -14.05 5.33 23.80
C HIS A 97 -15.08 6.35 23.32
N THR A 98 -14.89 7.61 23.69
CA THR A 98 -15.67 8.76 23.21
C THR A 98 -15.02 9.39 21.97
N GLN A 99 -15.73 10.33 21.33
CA GLN A 99 -15.20 11.04 20.16
C GLN A 99 -13.96 11.92 20.49
N ASP A 100 -13.80 12.30 21.76
CA ASP A 100 -12.69 13.15 22.22
C ASP A 100 -11.38 12.38 22.41
N GLN A 101 -11.47 11.05 22.54
CA GLN A 101 -10.32 10.15 22.68
C GLN A 101 -9.75 9.78 21.30
N LYS A 102 -9.23 10.80 20.61
CA LYS A 102 -8.77 10.71 19.22
C LYS A 102 -7.59 9.76 19.04
N CYS A 103 -6.63 9.71 19.97
CA CYS A 103 -5.49 8.80 19.86
C CYS A 103 -5.94 7.33 19.93
N ILE A 104 -6.83 7.00 20.88
CA ILE A 104 -7.43 5.65 20.99
C ILE A 104 -8.20 5.29 19.71
N SER A 105 -9.00 6.21 19.18
CA SER A 105 -9.75 6.02 17.94
C SER A 105 -8.82 5.75 16.74
N ILE A 106 -7.75 6.55 16.61
CA ILE A 106 -6.72 6.39 15.58
C ILE A 106 -6.09 5.00 15.66
N LEU A 107 -5.74 4.53 16.85
CA LEU A 107 -5.12 3.21 17.03
C LEU A 107 -6.05 2.08 16.63
N LYS A 108 -7.33 2.14 17.02
CA LYS A 108 -8.32 1.16 16.58
C LYS A 108 -8.46 1.15 15.07
N GLU A 109 -8.48 2.32 14.43
CA GLU A 109 -8.57 2.44 12.98
C GLU A 109 -7.36 1.79 12.29
N VAL A 110 -6.15 2.12 12.74
CA VAL A 110 -4.89 1.58 12.18
C VAL A 110 -4.85 0.06 12.35
N PHE A 111 -5.08 -0.47 13.55
CA PHE A 111 -4.99 -1.92 13.79
C PHE A 111 -6.11 -2.70 13.12
N ASN A 112 -7.31 -2.13 12.96
CA ASN A 112 -8.39 -2.74 12.18
C ASN A 112 -8.06 -2.80 10.68
N LYS A 113 -7.30 -1.83 10.15
CA LYS A 113 -6.80 -1.90 8.78
C LYS A 113 -5.69 -2.94 8.65
N MET A 114 -4.77 -3.00 9.62
CA MET A 114 -3.70 -3.99 9.64
C MET A 114 -4.25 -5.43 9.74
N SER A 115 -5.26 -5.67 10.56
CA SER A 115 -5.93 -6.98 10.69
C SER A 115 -6.68 -7.42 9.44
N LYS A 116 -6.88 -6.50 8.48
CA LYS A 116 -7.43 -6.79 7.15
C LYS A 116 -6.35 -6.94 6.09
N GLY A 117 -5.07 -6.76 6.43
CA GLY A 117 -3.94 -6.78 5.50
C GLY A 117 -3.80 -5.51 4.66
N ILE A 118 -4.39 -4.39 5.11
CA ILE A 118 -4.33 -3.13 4.39
C ILE A 118 -3.05 -2.39 4.79
N ILE A 119 -2.22 -2.01 3.82
CA ILE A 119 -1.05 -1.15 4.05
C ILE A 119 -1.55 0.25 4.42
N VAL A 120 -1.20 0.70 5.63
CA VAL A 120 -1.67 1.99 6.16
C VAL A 120 -0.60 3.06 5.97
N ASN A 121 -1.02 4.25 5.51
CA ASN A 121 -0.20 5.45 5.58
C ASN A 121 -0.31 6.09 6.96
N THR A 122 0.76 6.00 7.74
CA THR A 122 0.78 6.39 9.15
C THR A 122 1.12 7.85 9.39
N SER A 123 1.63 8.56 8.38
CA SER A 123 2.08 9.94 8.53
C SER A 123 0.93 10.87 8.90
N LYS A 124 -0.26 10.67 8.33
CA LYS A 124 -1.45 11.44 8.69
C LYS A 124 -1.81 11.25 10.16
N TYR A 125 -1.71 10.02 10.66
CA TYR A 125 -2.10 9.66 12.02
C TYR A 125 -1.11 10.17 13.05
N LEU A 126 0.20 10.05 12.76
CA LEU A 126 1.22 10.65 13.62
C LEU A 126 1.02 12.15 13.72
N LYS A 127 0.85 12.85 12.59
CA LYS A 127 0.60 14.29 12.61
C LYS A 127 -0.61 14.65 13.46
N GLN A 128 -1.74 13.94 13.29
CA GLN A 128 -2.93 14.14 14.10
C GLN A 128 -2.66 13.95 15.59
N ILE A 129 -1.91 12.91 15.99
CA ILE A 129 -1.56 12.65 17.40
C ILE A 129 -0.70 13.79 17.96
N LEU A 130 0.30 14.26 17.20
CA LEU A 130 1.17 15.37 17.62
C LEU A 130 0.39 16.68 17.77
N ASP A 131 -0.56 16.93 16.87
CA ASP A 131 -1.43 18.12 16.92
C ASP A 131 -2.36 18.13 18.16
N LEU A 132 -2.54 16.99 18.85
CA LEU A 132 -3.33 16.91 20.10
C LEU A 132 -2.59 17.46 21.33
N ASP A 133 -1.26 17.54 21.30
CA ASP A 133 -0.45 18.05 22.40
C ASP A 133 0.53 19.12 21.88
N ALA A 134 0.07 20.37 21.91
CA ALA A 134 0.82 21.57 21.50
C ALA A 134 2.10 21.85 22.32
N GLN A 135 2.46 20.98 23.27
CA GLN A 135 3.56 21.20 24.21
C GLN A 135 4.90 20.56 23.78
N ASN A 136 4.92 19.64 22.82
CA ASN A 136 6.16 19.01 22.37
C ASN A 136 6.86 19.82 21.28
N LYS A 137 7.46 20.95 21.68
CA LYS A 137 8.23 21.82 20.77
C LYS A 137 9.49 21.17 20.18
N SER A 138 10.02 20.13 20.83
CA SER A 138 11.24 19.44 20.41
C SER A 138 11.00 18.41 19.30
N PHE A 139 9.84 17.75 19.29
CA PHE A 139 9.54 16.68 18.35
C PHE A 139 9.00 17.24 17.03
N LYS A 140 9.69 16.98 15.92
CA LYS A 140 9.34 17.53 14.61
C LYS A 140 8.80 16.46 13.68
N PHE A 141 7.52 16.60 13.31
CA PHE A 141 6.93 15.80 12.24
C PHE A 141 7.74 15.96 10.94
N GLY A 142 7.90 14.88 10.17
CA GLY A 142 8.62 14.93 8.89
C GLY A 142 10.15 14.91 9.01
N HIS A 143 10.69 14.66 10.20
CA HIS A 143 12.13 14.64 10.48
C HIS A 143 12.54 13.29 11.07
N PHE A 144 13.85 13.01 11.05
CA PHE A 144 14.41 11.91 11.83
C PHE A 144 14.26 12.23 13.31
N GLU A 145 13.58 11.35 14.03
CA GLU A 145 13.29 11.50 15.45
C GLU A 145 13.56 10.18 16.18
N ASP A 146 13.79 10.28 17.48
CA ASP A 146 14.00 9.12 18.33
C ASP A 146 12.68 8.37 18.57
N ALA A 147 12.73 7.04 18.41
CA ALA A 147 11.58 6.19 18.62
C ALA A 147 11.17 6.15 20.10
N GLY A 148 12.10 6.30 21.05
CA GLY A 148 11.78 6.41 22.47
C GLY A 148 10.99 7.68 22.79
N THR A 149 11.38 8.79 22.20
CA THR A 149 10.67 10.07 22.32
C THR A 149 9.29 9.98 21.68
N CYS A 150 9.19 9.42 20.48
CA CYS A 150 7.90 9.16 19.84
C CYS A 150 7.01 8.26 20.70
N PHE A 151 7.57 7.21 21.29
CA PHE A 151 6.86 6.30 22.21
C PHE A 151 6.34 7.06 23.43
N ASN A 152 7.16 7.90 24.07
CA ASN A 152 6.74 8.67 25.23
C ASN A 152 5.55 9.59 24.89
N ILE A 153 5.61 10.33 23.79
CA ILE A 153 4.51 11.22 23.36
C ILE A 153 3.24 10.41 23.14
N PHE A 154 3.37 9.35 22.34
CA PHE A 154 2.28 8.46 22.01
C PHE A 154 1.64 7.79 23.24
N PHE A 155 2.46 7.28 24.14
CA PHE A 155 2.03 6.55 25.33
C PHE A 155 1.40 7.48 26.37
N LEU A 156 2.01 8.65 26.62
CA LEU A 156 1.43 9.68 27.48
C LEU A 156 0.08 10.15 26.96
N ARG A 157 -0.07 10.26 25.63
CA ARG A 157 -1.37 10.61 25.02
C ARG A 157 -2.43 9.54 25.28
N ILE A 158 -2.09 8.26 25.15
CA ILE A 158 -3.01 7.16 25.51
C ILE A 158 -3.40 7.28 26.99
N LEU A 159 -2.43 7.42 27.89
CA LEU A 159 -2.69 7.53 29.34
C LEU A 159 -3.59 8.71 29.67
N LYS A 160 -3.34 9.87 29.06
CA LYS A 160 -4.17 11.07 29.23
C LYS A 160 -5.61 10.83 28.77
N GLU A 161 -5.80 10.15 27.64
CA GLU A 161 -7.14 9.81 27.15
C GLU A 161 -7.83 8.78 28.05
N LEU A 162 -7.11 7.80 28.62
CA LEU A 162 -7.66 6.82 29.54
C LEU A 162 -8.06 7.42 30.90
N ASN A 163 -7.32 8.42 31.39
CA ASN A 163 -7.58 9.04 32.69
C ASN A 163 -8.67 10.14 32.64
N ASN A 164 -8.96 10.68 31.45
CA ASN A 164 -9.91 11.78 31.24
C ASN A 164 -11.22 11.35 30.55
N GLY A 165 -11.43 10.04 30.35
CA GLY A 165 -12.67 9.48 29.79
C GLY A 165 -13.47 8.73 30.85
#